data_AF-A0A8T4UEX1-F1
#
_entry.id   AF-A0A8T4UEX1-F1
#
_cell.length_a   1.000
_cell.length_b   1.000
_cell.length_c   1.000
_cell.angle_alpha   90.00
_cell.angle_beta   90.00
_cell.angle_gamma   90.00
#
_symmetry.space_group_name_H-M   'P 1'
#
loop_
_entity.id
_entity.type
_entity.pdbx_description
1 polymer ?
#
loop_
_entity_poly.entity_id
_entity_poly.type
_entity_poly.pdbx_seq_one_letter_code
_entity_poly.pdbx_strand_id
1 'polypeptide(L)'
;MNKYLDIIFKLFLLCLGFLDFFNLLPGSFNIIDKLLTAILLFCFWLRLSPTNFIIGTKNKKLDWLILFGFYILVIDTFLPFIEKDISIYSTLISYISLILGTSILIIIAFYFSKKNNIKELSVVYAVTNLIKKTNYLKNNLWLRFFSIFIILFAFSQYLFGLVNQWFMVSLDKSLFIVALIYAIKDLKSEKIKILNILGRKLTFKLNRTFSI
;
A
#
# COMPACT_ATOMS: atom_id res chain seq x y z
N MET A 1 2.95 -18.14 -5.65
CA MET A 1 3.97 -17.47 -6.49
C MET A 1 5.29 -18.14 -6.19
N ASN A 2 6.00 -18.63 -7.21
CA ASN A 2 7.20 -19.43 -7.03
C ASN A 2 8.31 -18.57 -6.39
N LYS A 3 8.99 -19.08 -5.36
CA LYS A 3 9.92 -18.27 -4.53
C LYS A 3 11.05 -17.64 -5.35
N TYR A 4 11.48 -18.33 -6.41
CA TYR A 4 12.49 -17.87 -7.36
C TYR A 4 11.99 -16.72 -8.25
N LEU A 5 10.74 -16.79 -8.72
CA LEU A 5 10.12 -15.73 -9.52
C LEU A 5 10.02 -14.42 -8.75
N ASP A 6 9.73 -14.50 -7.45
CA ASP A 6 9.65 -13.34 -6.56
C ASP A 6 11.03 -12.69 -6.35
N ILE A 7 12.11 -13.48 -6.28
CA ILE A 7 13.49 -12.98 -6.17
C ILE A 7 13.95 -12.35 -7.49
N ILE A 8 13.71 -13.01 -8.62
CA ILE A 8 14.07 -12.51 -9.96
C ILE A 8 13.36 -11.18 -10.23
N PHE A 9 12.06 -11.10 -9.91
CA PHE A 9 11.30 -9.87 -10.04
C PHE A 9 11.87 -8.73 -9.19
N LYS A 10 12.25 -9.00 -7.93
CA LYS A 10 12.91 -7.99 -7.06
C LYS A 10 14.26 -7.54 -7.60
N LEU A 11 15.09 -8.46 -8.08
CA LEU A 11 16.39 -8.14 -8.67
C LEU A 11 16.23 -7.31 -9.94
N PHE A 12 15.28 -7.66 -10.80
CA PHE A 12 14.93 -6.90 -11.99
C PHE A 12 14.52 -5.47 -11.62
N LEU A 13 13.62 -5.31 -10.65
CA LEU A 13 13.20 -3.99 -10.16
C LEU A 13 14.35 -3.17 -9.58
N LEU A 14 15.29 -3.82 -8.87
CA LEU A 14 16.44 -3.16 -8.28
C LEU A 14 17.40 -2.68 -9.37
N CYS A 15 17.67 -3.50 -10.40
CA CYS A 15 18.46 -3.08 -11.57
C CYS A 15 17.78 -1.94 -12.32
N LEU A 16 16.47 -2.01 -12.52
CA LEU A 16 15.71 -0.95 -13.20
C LEU A 16 15.80 0.36 -12.43
N GLY A 17 15.60 0.33 -11.11
CA GLY A 17 15.76 1.52 -10.26
C GLY A 17 17.17 2.04 -10.16
N PHE A 18 18.18 1.19 -10.33
CA PHE A 18 19.57 1.62 -10.41
C PHE A 18 19.85 2.34 -11.74
N LEU A 19 19.40 1.80 -12.87
CA LEU A 19 19.58 2.42 -14.19
C LEU A 19 18.87 3.78 -14.27
N ASP A 20 17.66 3.86 -13.71
CA ASP A 20 16.89 5.10 -13.59
C ASP A 20 17.61 6.14 -12.73
N PHE A 21 18.15 5.76 -11.57
CA PHE A 21 18.89 6.66 -10.68
C PHE A 21 20.10 7.35 -11.34
N PHE A 22 20.75 6.67 -12.30
CA PHE A 22 21.87 7.23 -13.05
C PHE A 22 21.45 7.95 -14.35
N ASN A 23 20.15 8.17 -14.57
CA ASN A 23 19.59 8.73 -15.81
C ASN A 23 20.06 7.97 -17.07
N LEU A 24 20.30 6.65 -16.94
CA LEU A 24 20.73 5.81 -18.06
C LEU A 24 19.57 5.34 -18.92
N LEU A 25 18.32 5.55 -18.47
CA LEU A 25 17.11 5.22 -19.22
C LEU A 25 16.73 6.35 -20.20
N PRO A 26 16.38 6.03 -21.46
CA PRO A 26 15.89 7.00 -22.42
C PRO A 26 14.62 7.71 -21.94
N GLY A 27 14.44 8.99 -22.27
CA GLY A 27 13.26 9.77 -21.86
C GLY A 27 11.90 9.20 -22.32
N SER A 28 11.87 8.31 -23.31
CA SER A 28 10.68 7.56 -23.73
C SER A 28 10.21 6.52 -22.70
N PHE A 29 11.06 6.12 -21.75
CA PHE A 29 10.71 5.21 -20.66
C PHE A 29 9.92 5.88 -19.53
N ASN A 30 9.83 7.21 -19.51
CA ASN A 30 9.18 7.96 -18.43
C ASN A 30 7.71 7.57 -18.22
N ILE A 31 6.97 7.19 -19.28
CA ILE A 31 5.60 6.66 -19.18
C ILE A 31 5.59 5.23 -18.63
N ILE A 32 6.54 4.39 -19.07
CA ILE A 32 6.68 3.00 -18.63
C ILE A 32 7.06 2.95 -17.16
N ASP A 33 7.98 3.80 -16.71
CA ASP A 33 8.42 3.89 -15.31
C ASP A 33 7.30 4.37 -14.39
N LYS A 34 6.48 5.32 -14.86
CA LYS A 34 5.25 5.76 -14.17
C LYS A 34 4.25 4.63 -14.02
N LEU A 35 3.97 3.92 -15.11
CA LEU A 35 3.06 2.78 -15.11
C LEU A 35 3.56 1.65 -14.21
N LEU A 36 4.85 1.34 -14.28
CA LEU A 36 5.48 0.30 -13.46
C LEU A 36 5.48 0.70 -11.98
N THR A 37 5.74 1.97 -11.66
CA THR A 37 5.64 2.51 -10.29
C THR A 37 4.22 2.43 -9.75
N ALA A 38 3.21 2.79 -10.56
CA ALA A 38 1.80 2.65 -10.18
C ALA A 38 1.43 1.18 -9.91
N ILE A 39 1.89 0.25 -10.75
CA ILE A 39 1.70 -1.20 -10.54
C ILE A 39 2.39 -1.67 -9.25
N LEU A 40 3.62 -1.23 -8.99
CA LEU A 40 4.34 -1.59 -7.76
C LEU A 40 3.64 -1.07 -6.52
N LEU A 41 3.14 0.15 -6.58
CA LEU A 41 2.40 0.76 -5.49
C LEU A 41 1.08 0.01 -5.25
N PHE A 42 0.37 -0.34 -6.32
CA PHE A 42 -0.81 -1.21 -6.28
C PHE A 42 -0.49 -2.55 -5.59
N CYS A 43 0.61 -3.21 -5.99
CA CYS A 43 1.06 -4.46 -5.37
C CYS A 43 1.48 -4.29 -3.90
N PHE A 44 2.14 -3.19 -3.56
CA PHE A 44 2.53 -2.87 -2.19
C PHE A 44 1.29 -2.74 -1.30
N TRP A 45 0.29 -1.99 -1.76
CA TRP A 45 -0.95 -1.82 -1.03
C TRP A 45 -1.75 -3.12 -0.91
N LEU A 46 -1.83 -3.93 -1.96
CA LEU A 46 -2.43 -5.27 -1.85
C LEU A 46 -1.74 -6.13 -0.79
N ARG A 47 -0.41 -6.05 -0.71
CA ARG A 47 0.38 -6.77 0.30
C ARG A 47 0.18 -6.23 1.71
N LEU A 48 -0.13 -4.95 1.87
CA LEU A 48 -0.54 -4.36 3.17
C LEU A 48 -1.93 -4.85 3.62
N SER A 49 -2.78 -5.28 2.68
CA SER A 49 -4.16 -5.74 2.93
C SER A 49 -4.99 -4.69 3.67
N PRO A 50 -5.54 -3.68 2.95
CA PRO A 50 -6.27 -2.56 3.54
C PRO A 50 -7.38 -2.97 4.50
N THR A 51 -8.08 -4.07 4.23
CA THR A 51 -9.11 -4.61 5.14
C THR A 51 -8.53 -5.04 6.48
N ASN A 52 -7.33 -5.64 6.47
CA ASN A 52 -6.65 -6.04 7.70
C ASN A 52 -6.13 -4.82 8.46
N PHE A 53 -5.64 -3.80 7.76
CA PHE A 53 -5.17 -2.57 8.39
C PHE A 53 -6.33 -1.76 9.00
N ILE A 54 -7.38 -1.53 8.22
CA ILE A 54 -8.49 -0.66 8.61
C ILE A 54 -9.44 -1.35 9.60
N ILE A 55 -9.72 -2.64 9.41
CA ILE A 55 -10.81 -3.37 10.10
C ILE A 55 -10.27 -4.56 10.92
N GLY A 56 -9.04 -4.99 10.68
CA GLY A 56 -8.43 -6.12 11.40
C GLY A 56 -8.84 -7.49 10.87
N THR A 57 -9.55 -7.54 9.74
CA THR A 57 -9.96 -8.80 9.09
C THR A 57 -9.30 -8.90 7.72
N LYS A 58 -8.63 -10.01 7.44
CA LYS A 58 -8.08 -10.28 6.11
C LYS A 58 -9.19 -10.75 5.18
N ASN A 59 -9.48 -10.00 4.12
CA ASN A 59 -10.31 -10.48 3.02
C ASN A 59 -9.77 -9.96 1.70
N LYS A 60 -9.13 -10.86 0.93
CA LYS A 60 -8.50 -10.52 -0.34
C LYS A 60 -9.48 -9.87 -1.32
N LYS A 61 -10.71 -10.37 -1.46
CA LYS A 61 -11.68 -9.81 -2.42
C LYS A 61 -12.04 -8.36 -2.08
N LEU A 62 -12.20 -8.08 -0.79
CA LEU A 62 -12.49 -6.74 -0.30
C LEU A 62 -11.26 -5.83 -0.34
N ASP A 63 -10.05 -6.36 -0.14
CA ASP A 63 -8.80 -5.60 -0.34
C ASP A 63 -8.71 -5.06 -1.78
N TRP A 64 -9.04 -5.89 -2.77
CA TRP A 64 -9.09 -5.49 -4.18
C TRP A 64 -10.15 -4.40 -4.42
N LEU A 65 -11.36 -4.58 -3.89
CA LEU A 65 -12.44 -3.59 -4.05
C LEU A 65 -12.12 -2.25 -3.38
N ILE A 66 -11.55 -2.28 -2.17
CA ILE A 66 -11.11 -1.06 -1.48
C ILE A 66 -10.04 -0.34 -2.30
N LEU A 67 -9.04 -1.06 -2.79
CA LEU A 67 -7.98 -0.45 -3.60
C LEU A 67 -8.51 0.10 -4.91
N PHE A 68 -9.40 -0.63 -5.57
CA PHE A 68 -10.04 -0.15 -6.77
C PHE A 68 -10.81 1.16 -6.51
N GLY A 69 -11.57 1.23 -5.41
CA GLY A 69 -12.22 2.46 -4.97
C GLY A 69 -11.24 3.60 -4.68
N PHE A 70 -10.10 3.31 -4.03
CA PHE A 70 -9.06 4.31 -3.77
C PHE A 70 -8.43 4.84 -5.04
N TYR A 71 -8.06 3.97 -5.99
CA TYR A 71 -7.49 4.38 -7.27
C TYR A 71 -8.46 5.18 -8.12
N ILE A 72 -9.75 4.83 -8.10
CA ILE A 72 -10.78 5.65 -8.76
C ILE A 72 -10.79 7.04 -8.13
N LEU A 73 -10.84 7.15 -6.79
CA LEU A 73 -10.91 8.46 -6.12
C LEU A 73 -9.73 9.39 -6.40
N VAL A 74 -8.58 8.85 -6.77
CA VAL A 74 -7.38 9.65 -7.04
C VAL A 74 -6.99 9.60 -8.52
N ILE A 75 -7.87 9.16 -9.41
CA ILE A 75 -7.56 9.06 -10.84
C ILE A 75 -7.24 10.42 -11.45
N ASP A 76 -7.84 11.47 -10.91
CA ASP A 76 -7.61 12.86 -11.28
C ASP A 76 -6.15 13.28 -11.06
N THR A 77 -5.49 12.73 -10.02
CA THR A 77 -4.05 12.95 -9.78
C THR A 77 -3.17 12.40 -10.90
N PHE A 78 -3.68 11.46 -11.71
CA PHE A 78 -2.94 10.88 -12.84
C PHE A 78 -3.20 11.60 -14.16
N LEU A 79 -4.28 12.39 -14.28
CA LEU A 79 -4.65 13.06 -15.53
C LEU A 79 -3.57 13.98 -16.12
N PRO A 80 -2.83 14.78 -15.32
CA PRO A 80 -1.76 15.62 -15.86
C PRO A 80 -0.63 14.85 -16.56
N PHE A 81 -0.53 13.53 -16.32
CA PHE A 81 0.52 12.69 -16.87
C PHE A 81 0.15 11.98 -18.16
N ILE A 82 -1.14 11.92 -18.52
CA ILE A 82 -1.61 11.13 -19.67
C ILE A 82 -1.57 11.96 -20.95
N GLU A 83 -2.05 13.21 -20.95
CA GLU A 83 -1.91 14.14 -22.10
C GLU A 83 -2.43 15.54 -21.77
N LYS A 84 -1.82 16.58 -22.39
CA LYS A 84 -2.21 17.99 -22.19
C LYS A 84 -3.63 18.30 -22.68
N ASP A 85 -4.12 17.55 -23.67
CA ASP A 85 -5.42 17.78 -24.32
C ASP A 85 -6.60 17.24 -23.51
N ILE A 86 -6.34 16.41 -22.48
CA ILE A 86 -7.35 15.84 -21.59
C ILE A 86 -7.82 16.87 -20.53
N SER A 87 -7.15 18.03 -20.45
CA SER A 87 -7.46 19.07 -19.46
C SER A 87 -8.90 19.58 -19.53
N ILE A 88 -9.53 19.57 -20.72
CA ILE A 88 -10.93 19.93 -20.94
C ILE A 88 -11.89 18.96 -20.24
N TYR A 89 -11.53 17.69 -20.11
CA TYR A 89 -12.34 16.66 -19.45
C TYR A 89 -11.97 16.44 -17.98
N SER A 90 -10.96 17.14 -17.46
CA SER A 90 -10.42 16.89 -16.13
C SER A 90 -11.44 17.07 -15.00
N THR A 91 -12.28 18.10 -15.10
CA THR A 91 -13.39 18.34 -14.16
C THR A 91 -14.43 17.23 -14.22
N LEU A 92 -14.85 16.83 -15.42
CA LEU A 92 -15.84 15.77 -15.60
C LEU A 92 -15.32 14.41 -15.08
N ILE A 93 -14.06 14.08 -15.38
CA ILE A 93 -13.42 12.86 -14.86
C ILE A 93 -13.32 12.92 -13.34
N SER A 94 -12.93 14.06 -12.76
CA SER A 94 -12.87 14.24 -11.30
C SER A 94 -14.24 14.01 -10.65
N TYR A 95 -15.33 14.56 -11.20
CA TYR A 95 -16.68 14.32 -10.68
C TYR A 95 -17.11 12.85 -10.78
N ILE A 96 -16.92 12.22 -11.93
CA ILE A 96 -17.25 10.80 -12.12
C ILE A 96 -16.44 9.94 -11.15
N SER A 97 -15.16 10.25 -10.98
CA SER A 97 -14.26 9.53 -10.09
C SER A 97 -14.68 9.66 -8.62
N LEU A 98 -15.08 10.85 -8.20
CA LEU A 98 -15.60 11.09 -6.86
C LEU A 98 -16.87 10.27 -6.61
N ILE A 99 -17.83 10.30 -7.54
CA ILE A 99 -19.11 9.59 -7.41
C ILE A 99 -18.88 8.07 -7.37
N LEU A 100 -18.14 7.53 -8.33
CA LEU A 100 -17.88 6.09 -8.41
C LEU A 100 -17.07 5.60 -7.21
N GLY A 101 -15.97 6.29 -6.89
CA GLY A 101 -15.11 5.93 -5.79
C GLY A 101 -15.80 6.00 -4.43
N THR A 102 -16.57 7.06 -4.16
CA THR A 102 -17.35 7.17 -2.91
C THR A 102 -18.45 6.12 -2.83
N SER A 103 -19.15 5.83 -3.93
CA SER A 103 -20.19 4.80 -3.95
C SER A 103 -19.64 3.42 -3.57
N ILE A 104 -18.46 3.06 -4.08
CA ILE A 104 -17.77 1.81 -3.72
C ILE A 104 -17.44 1.79 -2.23
N LEU A 105 -16.88 2.88 -1.68
CA LEU A 105 -16.56 2.97 -0.26
C LEU A 105 -17.81 2.90 0.63
N ILE A 106 -18.94 3.49 0.21
CA ILE A 106 -20.23 3.40 0.93
C ILE A 106 -20.69 1.95 1.02
N ILE A 107 -20.68 1.21 -0.11
CA ILE A 107 -21.07 -0.20 -0.15
C ILE A 107 -20.19 -1.03 0.79
N ILE A 108 -18.87 -0.79 0.76
CA ILE A 108 -17.91 -1.49 1.61
C ILE A 108 -18.13 -1.14 3.09
N ALA A 109 -18.31 0.13 3.42
CA ALA A 109 -18.58 0.58 4.78
C ALA A 109 -19.87 -0.05 5.34
N PHE A 110 -20.92 -0.13 4.53
CA PHE A 110 -22.17 -0.78 4.89
C PHE A 110 -22.02 -2.29 5.08
N TYR A 111 -21.24 -2.96 4.22
CA TYR A 111 -20.92 -4.38 4.38
C TYR A 111 -20.22 -4.64 5.73
N PHE A 112 -19.25 -3.80 6.09
CA PHE A 112 -18.50 -3.97 7.33
C PHE A 112 -19.26 -3.51 8.58
N SER A 113 -20.16 -2.52 8.48
CA SER A 113 -20.98 -2.09 9.62
C SER A 113 -21.92 -3.20 10.10
N LYS A 114 -22.43 -4.03 9.18
CA LYS A 114 -23.21 -5.24 9.52
C LYS A 114 -22.39 -6.33 10.18
N LYS A 115 -21.08 -6.40 9.91
CA LYS A 115 -20.21 -7.47 10.42
C LYS A 115 -19.68 -7.09 11.79
N ASN A 116 -20.12 -7.78 12.86
CA ASN A 116 -19.76 -7.46 14.25
C ASN A 116 -18.31 -7.78 14.66
N ASN A 117 -17.42 -8.11 13.72
CA ASN A 117 -16.08 -8.64 13.99
C ASN A 117 -14.98 -7.62 13.70
N ILE A 118 -15.09 -6.40 14.22
CA ILE A 118 -13.99 -5.43 14.18
C ILE A 118 -12.96 -5.85 15.23
N LYS A 119 -11.71 -6.11 14.83
CA LYS A 119 -10.67 -6.54 15.76
C LYS A 119 -9.99 -5.35 16.44
N GLU A 120 -9.45 -5.60 17.63
CA GLU A 120 -8.83 -4.57 18.48
C GLU A 120 -7.61 -3.90 17.84
N LEU A 121 -6.89 -4.61 16.98
CA LEU A 121 -5.69 -4.11 16.29
C LEU A 121 -6.00 -3.28 15.03
N SER A 122 -7.25 -2.84 14.84
CA SER A 122 -7.67 -2.13 13.63
C SER A 122 -7.74 -0.62 13.83
N VAL A 123 -7.55 0.16 12.76
CA VAL A 123 -7.71 1.62 12.81
C VAL A 123 -9.12 2.01 13.25
N VAL A 124 -10.15 1.31 12.75
CA VAL A 124 -11.53 1.54 13.18
C VAL A 124 -11.69 1.30 14.67
N TYR A 125 -11.10 0.24 15.23
CA TYR A 125 -11.13 0.03 16.67
C TYR A 125 -10.38 1.14 17.41
N ALA A 126 -9.17 1.52 17.00
CA ALA A 126 -8.41 2.58 17.66
C ALA A 126 -9.16 3.92 17.67
N VAL A 127 -9.71 4.34 16.53
CA VAL A 127 -10.49 5.59 16.41
C VAL A 127 -11.77 5.50 17.24
N THR A 128 -12.52 4.40 17.14
CA THR A 128 -13.72 4.22 17.96
C THR A 128 -13.40 4.10 19.44
N ASN A 129 -12.21 3.60 19.82
CA ASN A 129 -11.76 3.51 21.21
C ASN A 129 -11.36 4.88 21.79
N LEU A 130 -10.76 5.75 20.98
CA LEU A 130 -10.55 7.15 21.35
C LEU A 130 -11.87 7.89 21.57
N ILE A 131 -12.90 7.56 20.78
CA ILE A 131 -14.25 8.09 20.94
C ILE A 131 -14.99 7.39 22.11
N LYS A 132 -14.59 6.17 22.50
CA LYS A 132 -15.16 5.40 23.61
C LYS A 132 -14.71 5.98 24.95
N LYS A 133 -15.47 6.97 25.38
CA LYS A 133 -15.91 7.01 26.77
C LYS A 133 -17.27 6.30 26.98
N THR A 134 -17.91 5.74 25.94
CA THR A 134 -19.29 5.22 26.03
C THR A 134 -19.53 3.93 25.25
N ASN A 135 -20.27 2.99 25.85
CA ASN A 135 -20.74 1.71 25.26
C ASN A 135 -21.69 1.87 24.05
N TYR A 136 -21.98 3.10 23.63
CA TYR A 136 -23.01 3.45 22.64
C TYR A 136 -22.65 3.03 21.20
N LEU A 137 -21.35 3.06 20.86
CA LEU A 137 -20.84 2.71 19.52
C LEU A 137 -21.03 1.22 19.14
N LYS A 138 -21.13 0.33 20.13
CA LYS A 138 -21.24 -1.12 19.86
C LYS A 138 -22.61 -1.50 19.29
N ASN A 139 -23.67 -0.81 19.70
CA ASN A 139 -25.05 -1.18 19.36
C ASN A 139 -25.65 -0.35 18.21
N ASN A 140 -25.06 0.80 17.87
CA ASN A 140 -25.62 1.66 16.82
C ASN A 140 -24.97 1.40 15.45
N LEU A 141 -25.71 0.73 14.56
CA LEU A 141 -25.27 0.39 13.20
C LEU A 141 -24.92 1.62 12.37
N TRP A 142 -25.65 2.72 12.52
CA TRP A 142 -25.41 3.96 11.79
C TRP A 142 -24.10 4.61 12.19
N LEU A 143 -23.82 4.74 13.49
CA LEU A 143 -22.55 5.29 13.96
C LEU A 143 -21.36 4.47 13.48
N ARG A 144 -21.49 3.14 13.46
CA ARG A 144 -20.45 2.25 12.92
C ARG A 144 -20.24 2.44 11.43
N PHE A 145 -21.33 2.50 10.66
CA PHE A 145 -21.29 2.80 9.23
C PHE A 145 -20.56 4.12 8.95
N PHE A 146 -20.99 5.21 9.59
CA PHE A 146 -20.36 6.52 9.41
C PHE A 146 -18.89 6.53 9.82
N SER A 147 -18.53 5.88 10.94
CA SER A 147 -17.14 5.79 11.39
C SER A 147 -16.27 5.05 10.37
N ILE A 148 -16.73 3.90 9.87
CA ILE A 148 -15.99 3.12 8.87
C ILE A 148 -15.88 3.90 7.56
N PHE A 149 -16.95 4.55 7.12
CA PHE A 149 -16.94 5.35 5.90
C PHE A 149 -15.96 6.53 6.00
N ILE A 150 -16.02 7.30 7.09
CA ILE A 150 -15.10 8.44 7.33
C ILE A 150 -13.65 7.94 7.34
N ILE A 151 -13.37 6.83 8.00
CA ILE A 151 -12.01 6.28 8.05
C ILE A 151 -11.56 5.82 6.65
N LEU A 152 -12.40 5.11 5.91
CA LEU A 152 -12.09 4.69 4.54
C LEU A 152 -11.84 5.88 3.62
N PHE A 153 -12.69 6.90 3.70
CA PHE A 153 -12.60 8.11 2.88
C PHE A 153 -11.39 8.97 3.27
N ALA A 154 -11.13 9.17 4.56
CA ALA A 154 -9.94 9.88 5.02
C ALA A 154 -8.67 9.12 4.63
N PHE A 155 -8.67 7.79 4.73
CA PHE A 155 -7.55 6.95 4.30
C PHE A 155 -7.30 7.06 2.79
N SER A 156 -8.37 7.10 1.98
CA SER A 156 -8.24 7.26 0.51
C SER A 156 -7.77 8.65 0.11
N GLN A 157 -8.26 9.70 0.75
CA GLN A 157 -7.90 11.07 0.38
C GLN A 157 -6.51 11.43 0.91
N TYR A 158 -6.27 11.19 2.20
CA TYR A 158 -5.07 11.68 2.88
C TYR A 158 -3.90 10.72 2.72
N LEU A 159 -4.01 9.48 3.20
CA LEU A 159 -2.87 8.56 3.21
C LEU A 159 -2.57 8.01 1.82
N PHE A 160 -3.59 7.62 1.07
CA PHE A 160 -3.40 7.09 -0.26
C PHE A 160 -3.01 8.20 -1.24
N GLY A 161 -3.64 9.38 -1.16
CA GLY A 161 -3.24 10.57 -1.92
C GLY A 161 -1.81 11.02 -1.62
N LEU A 162 -1.41 11.11 -0.35
CA LEU A 162 -0.03 11.47 0.01
C LEU A 162 0.98 10.42 -0.43
N VAL A 163 0.70 9.13 -0.24
CA VAL A 163 1.61 8.07 -0.68
C VAL A 163 1.72 8.07 -2.20
N ASN A 164 0.63 8.27 -2.94
CA ASN A 164 0.66 8.45 -4.38
C ASN A 164 1.48 9.67 -4.76
N GLN A 165 1.20 10.85 -4.20
CA GLN A 165 1.95 12.07 -4.51
C GLN A 165 3.43 11.95 -4.16
N TRP A 166 3.77 11.34 -3.02
CA TRP A 166 5.15 11.11 -2.62
C TRP A 166 5.83 10.11 -3.55
N PHE A 167 5.12 9.06 -3.97
CA PHE A 167 5.60 8.14 -5.00
C PHE A 167 5.78 8.83 -6.35
N MET A 168 4.84 9.71 -6.73
CA MET A 168 4.85 10.43 -8.00
C MET A 168 5.93 11.54 -8.02
N VAL A 169 6.15 12.25 -6.93
CA VAL A 169 7.26 13.20 -6.76
C VAL A 169 8.58 12.44 -6.70
N SER A 170 8.58 11.26 -6.09
CA SER A 170 9.75 10.39 -6.12
C SER A 170 9.97 9.76 -7.49
N LEU A 171 9.08 9.89 -8.50
CA LEU A 171 9.23 9.26 -9.84
C LEU A 171 10.49 9.67 -10.57
N ASP A 172 11.08 10.82 -10.26
CA ASP A 172 12.40 11.15 -10.81
C ASP A 172 13.49 10.18 -10.27
N LYS A 173 13.20 9.34 -9.26
CA LYS A 173 14.07 8.32 -8.58
C LYS A 173 13.32 7.13 -7.92
N SER A 174 12.09 6.79 -8.33
CA SER A 174 11.11 6.07 -7.46
C SER A 174 11.39 4.58 -7.34
N LEU A 175 11.87 3.98 -8.43
CA LEU A 175 12.15 2.55 -8.49
C LEU A 175 13.21 2.14 -7.46
N PHE A 176 14.17 3.02 -7.19
CA PHE A 176 15.19 2.81 -6.16
C PHE A 176 14.57 2.76 -4.75
N ILE A 177 13.66 3.68 -4.41
CA ILE A 177 13.04 3.72 -3.07
C ILE A 177 12.13 2.53 -2.85
N VAL A 178 11.37 2.12 -3.87
CA VAL A 178 10.50 0.94 -3.78
C VAL A 178 11.34 -0.33 -3.66
N ALA A 179 12.38 -0.46 -4.48
CA ALA A 179 13.32 -1.58 -4.39
C ALA A 179 14.02 -1.61 -3.03
N LEU A 180 14.38 -0.44 -2.47
CA LEU A 180 15.01 -0.30 -1.16
C LEU A 180 14.05 -0.68 -0.02
N ILE A 181 12.79 -0.25 -0.06
CA ILE A 181 11.77 -0.63 0.94
C ILE A 181 11.49 -2.14 0.87
N TYR A 182 11.39 -2.71 -0.33
CA TYR A 182 11.22 -4.15 -0.52
C TYR A 182 12.44 -4.93 -0.02
N ALA A 183 13.65 -4.49 -0.37
CA ALA A 183 14.90 -5.09 0.04
C ALA A 183 15.10 -5.01 1.57
N ILE A 184 14.82 -3.87 2.20
CA ILE A 184 14.95 -3.68 3.65
C ILE A 184 13.93 -4.54 4.40
N LYS A 185 12.69 -4.63 3.92
CA LYS A 185 11.63 -5.43 4.56
C LYS A 185 11.92 -6.93 4.46
N ASP A 186 12.42 -7.40 3.32
CA ASP A 186 12.84 -8.80 3.16
C ASP A 186 14.12 -9.09 3.95
N LEU A 187 15.10 -8.18 3.98
CA LEU A 187 16.27 -8.26 4.86
C LEU A 187 15.86 -8.37 6.32
N LYS A 188 14.80 -7.69 6.79
CA LYS A 188 14.32 -7.83 8.17
C LYS A 188 13.69 -9.20 8.44
N SER A 189 13.08 -9.83 7.42
CA SER A 189 12.53 -11.19 7.51
C SER A 189 13.60 -12.29 7.39
N GLU A 190 14.65 -12.05 6.59
CA GLU A 190 15.77 -12.96 6.38
C GLU A 190 16.91 -12.79 7.37
N LYS A 191 17.08 -11.60 8.00
CA LYS A 191 18.07 -11.37 9.07
C LYS A 191 17.88 -12.34 10.23
N ILE A 192 16.68 -12.84 10.51
CA ILE A 192 16.47 -13.88 11.54
C ILE A 192 17.13 -15.21 11.13
N LYS A 193 17.27 -15.51 9.84
CA LYS A 193 17.95 -16.72 9.35
C LYS A 193 19.42 -16.48 9.05
N ILE A 194 19.78 -15.35 8.43
CA ILE A 194 21.15 -15.01 8.06
C ILE A 194 21.98 -14.62 9.29
N LEU A 195 21.45 -13.89 10.28
CA LEU A 195 22.15 -13.72 11.56
C LEU A 195 22.27 -15.04 12.33
N ASN A 196 21.31 -15.97 12.23
CA ASN A 196 21.46 -17.29 12.85
C ASN A 196 22.52 -18.15 12.15
N ILE A 197 22.68 -18.02 10.83
CA ILE A 197 23.72 -18.72 10.06
C ILE A 197 25.11 -18.10 10.29
N LEU A 198 25.20 -16.75 10.31
CA LEU A 198 26.43 -16.04 10.66
C LEU A 198 26.82 -16.24 12.12
N GLY A 199 25.84 -16.23 13.04
CA GLY A 199 26.01 -16.57 14.45
C GLY A 199 26.46 -18.02 14.66
N ARG A 200 25.92 -18.99 13.89
CA ARG A 200 26.40 -20.38 13.86
C ARG A 200 27.83 -20.50 13.33
N LYS A 201 28.18 -19.79 12.25
CA LYS A 201 29.56 -19.81 11.72
C LYS A 201 30.57 -19.15 12.66
N LEU A 202 30.17 -18.09 13.37
CA LEU A 202 30.99 -17.43 14.39
C LEU A 202 31.18 -18.29 15.65
N THR A 203 30.13 -18.95 16.13
CA THR A 203 30.24 -19.92 17.25
C THR A 203 31.05 -21.16 16.88
N PHE A 204 30.95 -21.65 15.64
CA PHE A 204 31.78 -22.77 15.16
C PHE A 204 33.26 -22.39 15.03
N LYS A 205 33.57 -21.11 14.77
CA LYS A 205 34.96 -20.63 14.70
C LYS A 205 35.55 -20.38 16.10
N LEU A 206 34.75 -19.89 17.05
CA LEU A 206 35.16 -19.67 18.44
C LEU A 206 35.43 -20.99 19.20
N ASN A 207 34.61 -22.03 19.02
CA ASN A 207 34.85 -23.33 19.66
C ASN A 207 36.09 -24.07 19.12
N ARG A 208 36.63 -23.67 17.96
CA ARG A 208 37.88 -24.22 17.41
C ARG A 208 39.13 -23.51 17.93
N THR A 209 38.99 -22.29 18.45
CA THR A 209 40.08 -21.50 19.05
C THR A 209 40.21 -21.68 20.56
N PHE A 210 39.21 -22.27 21.24
CA PHE A 210 39.22 -22.52 22.68
C PHE A 210 39.29 -24.01 23.06
N SER A 211 39.64 -24.90 22.12
CA SER A 211 40.00 -26.29 22.41
C SER A 211 41.52 -26.45 22.38
N ILE A 212 42.19 -25.90 23.38
CA ILE A 212 43.54 -26.27 23.83
C ILE A 212 43.47 -26.36 25.35
#